data_AF-A0A6P8JN76-F1
#
_entry.id   AF-A0A6P8JN76-F1
#
_cell.length_a   1.000
_cell.length_b   1.000
_cell.length_c   1.000
_cell.angle_alpha   90.00
_cell.angle_beta   90.00
_cell.angle_gamma   90.00
#
_symmetry.space_group_name_H-M   'P 1'
#
loop_
_entity.id
_entity.type
_entity.pdbx_description
1 polymer ?
#
loop_
_entity_poly.entity_id
_entity_poly.type
_entity_poly.pdbx_seq_one_letter_code
_entity_poly.pdbx_strand_id
1 'polypeptide(L)'
;MATEEHQRLASIVKSCHESLRQLTKEFGATAAWQEHTSPRNAKQLAEYAKAMKQLAAIWETNDGKVELQARSRIKWAIDYITKYFFTEGIYLQKRQREQRLLESYRAEGKLGEVQCRLMEEPPDRLHVLDVGSCFNPFSSAPHLEVTALDLCPATEDVLQADFLKVDVVPGIGEPELEEGSVRRLPANHYECVIFSLLLEYMPSAEQRLQCCLQAYDLLLPEGILVLITPDSQHVGKNAHLMKNWRYSLARIGLLRVRFEKLPHISCMVFRKAISRELSQHWASIHREEGMCEEIRIPQDDS
;
A
#
# COMPACT_ATOMS: atom_id res chain seq x y z
N MET A 1 -3.07 -15.68 -27.78
CA MET A 1 -1.86 -14.87 -28.03
C MET A 1 -2.17 -13.43 -27.65
N ALA A 2 -1.21 -12.68 -27.10
CA ALA A 2 -1.41 -11.26 -26.82
C ALA A 2 -1.68 -10.51 -28.14
N THR A 3 -2.69 -9.64 -28.16
CA THR A 3 -2.95 -8.76 -29.33
C THR A 3 -1.81 -7.76 -29.50
N GLU A 4 -1.62 -7.22 -30.71
CA GLU A 4 -0.66 -6.13 -30.97
C GLU A 4 -0.89 -4.94 -30.02
N GLU A 5 -2.16 -4.63 -29.75
CA GLU A 5 -2.53 -3.58 -28.81
C GLU A 5 -2.09 -3.90 -27.37
N HIS A 6 -2.30 -5.13 -26.89
CA HIS A 6 -1.80 -5.54 -25.56
C HIS A 6 -0.27 -5.40 -25.46
N GLN A 7 0.47 -5.77 -26.52
CA GLN A 7 1.92 -5.60 -26.56
C GLN A 7 2.33 -4.12 -26.54
N ARG A 8 1.67 -3.27 -27.34
CA ARG A 8 1.91 -1.82 -27.38
C ARG A 8 1.71 -1.17 -26.02
N LEU A 9 0.59 -1.45 -25.37
CA LEU A 9 0.26 -0.91 -24.05
C LEU A 9 1.25 -1.38 -22.98
N ALA A 10 1.60 -2.68 -22.98
CA ALA A 10 2.59 -3.22 -22.07
C ALA A 10 3.98 -2.60 -22.26
N SER A 11 4.37 -2.29 -23.50
CA SER A 11 5.63 -1.59 -23.79
C SER A 11 5.65 -0.17 -23.21
N ILE A 12 4.56 0.61 -23.33
CA ILE A 12 4.47 1.95 -22.74
C ILE A 12 4.70 1.90 -21.22
N VAL A 13 4.01 0.98 -20.53
CA VAL A 13 4.16 0.80 -19.09
C VAL A 13 5.59 0.42 -18.74
N LYS A 14 6.17 -0.58 -19.40
CA LYS A 14 7.54 -1.03 -19.15
C LYS A 14 8.57 0.08 -19.35
N SER A 15 8.48 0.81 -20.47
CA SER A 15 9.42 1.89 -20.79
C SER A 15 9.37 3.04 -19.77
N CYS A 16 8.18 3.35 -19.24
CA CYS A 16 8.05 4.33 -18.15
C CYS A 16 8.82 3.89 -16.89
N HIS A 17 8.63 2.64 -16.46
CA HIS A 17 9.36 2.09 -15.32
C HIS A 17 10.88 1.96 -15.56
N GLU A 18 11.28 1.57 -16.77
CA GLU A 18 12.70 1.47 -17.16
C GLU A 18 13.38 2.83 -17.14
N SER A 19 12.72 3.87 -17.65
CA SER A 19 13.22 5.25 -17.63
C SER A 19 13.41 5.74 -16.19
N LEU A 20 12.44 5.55 -15.30
CA LEU A 20 12.58 5.94 -13.89
C LEU A 20 13.72 5.18 -13.19
N ARG A 21 13.88 3.88 -13.46
CA ARG A 21 15.00 3.09 -12.94
C ARG A 21 16.34 3.61 -13.44
N GLN A 22 16.44 3.94 -14.73
CA GLN A 22 17.67 4.49 -15.30
C GLN A 22 18.02 5.84 -14.67
N LEU A 23 17.05 6.75 -14.54
CA LEU A 23 17.23 8.03 -13.85
C LEU A 23 17.69 7.82 -12.39
N THR A 24 17.12 6.82 -11.71
CA THR A 24 17.50 6.50 -10.33
C THR A 24 18.94 6.02 -10.22
N LYS A 25 19.39 5.18 -11.16
CA LYS A 25 20.79 4.71 -11.22
C LYS A 25 21.77 5.86 -11.51
N GLU A 26 21.36 6.84 -12.32
CA GLU A 26 22.22 7.94 -12.76
C GLU A 26 22.28 9.11 -11.77
N PHE A 27 21.14 9.51 -11.20
CA PHE A 27 21.01 10.74 -10.40
C PHE A 27 20.60 10.50 -8.94
N GLY A 28 20.32 9.25 -8.57
CA GLY A 28 19.74 8.91 -7.27
C GLY A 28 18.23 9.12 -7.22
N ALA A 29 17.58 8.45 -6.27
CA ALA A 29 16.12 8.32 -6.22
C ALA A 29 15.36 9.65 -6.06
N THR A 30 15.88 10.58 -5.27
CA THR A 30 15.23 11.88 -5.05
C THR A 30 15.23 12.72 -6.32
N ALA A 31 16.38 12.86 -6.99
CA ALA A 31 16.48 13.63 -8.23
C ALA A 31 15.71 12.95 -9.38
N ALA A 32 15.78 11.62 -9.47
CA ALA A 32 15.02 10.85 -10.45
C ALA A 32 13.50 11.05 -10.30
N TRP A 33 12.98 11.00 -9.06
CA TRP A 33 11.56 11.26 -8.81
C TRP A 33 11.16 12.69 -9.16
N GLN A 34 11.99 13.69 -8.83
CA GLN A 34 11.74 15.09 -9.18
C GLN A 34 11.66 15.30 -10.70
N GLU A 35 12.61 14.73 -11.45
CA GLU A 35 12.60 14.82 -12.92
C GLU A 35 11.39 14.07 -13.49
N HIS A 36 11.16 12.83 -13.05
CA HIS A 36 10.05 11.98 -13.50
C HIS A 36 8.68 12.61 -13.30
N THR A 37 8.48 13.29 -12.15
CA THR A 37 7.23 14.00 -11.81
C THR A 37 7.17 15.44 -12.33
N SER A 38 8.17 15.89 -13.08
CA SER A 38 8.20 17.27 -13.59
C SER A 38 7.13 17.52 -14.66
N PRO A 39 6.70 18.78 -14.87
CA PRO A 39 5.77 19.14 -15.93
C PRO A 39 6.21 18.70 -17.34
N ARG A 40 7.52 18.50 -17.56
CA ARG A 40 8.07 18.03 -18.84
C ARG A 40 7.63 16.61 -19.18
N ASN A 41 7.43 15.77 -18.16
CA ASN A 41 7.04 14.37 -18.29
C ASN A 41 5.52 14.15 -18.19
N ALA A 42 4.73 15.21 -17.96
CA ALA A 42 3.28 15.11 -17.77
C ALA A 42 2.56 14.38 -18.91
N LYS A 43 2.96 14.61 -20.17
CA LYS A 43 2.38 13.92 -21.33
C LYS A 43 2.66 12.41 -21.29
N GLN A 44 3.89 12.02 -20.98
CA GLN A 44 4.29 10.62 -20.89
C GLN A 44 3.58 9.91 -19.73
N LEU A 45 3.42 10.59 -18.59
CA LEU A 45 2.67 10.07 -17.45
C LEU A 45 1.18 9.88 -17.78
N ALA A 46 0.58 10.81 -18.52
CA ALA A 46 -0.81 10.67 -18.98
C ALA A 46 -0.97 9.49 -19.96
N GLU A 47 -0.01 9.29 -20.86
CA GLU A 47 0.02 8.11 -21.74
C GLU A 47 0.19 6.80 -20.96
N TYR A 48 1.04 6.79 -19.92
CA TYR A 48 1.20 5.68 -18.99
C TYR A 48 -0.11 5.35 -18.28
N ALA A 49 -0.79 6.34 -17.70
CA ALA A 49 -2.04 6.15 -16.97
C ALA A 49 -3.16 5.62 -17.89
N LYS A 50 -3.27 6.17 -19.10
CA LYS A 50 -4.20 5.66 -20.12
C LYS A 50 -3.88 4.21 -20.48
N ALA A 51 -2.61 3.88 -20.66
CA ALA A 51 -2.20 2.51 -20.97
C ALA A 51 -2.52 1.53 -19.84
N MET A 52 -2.30 1.93 -18.59
CA MET A 52 -2.66 1.14 -17.39
C MET A 52 -4.15 0.84 -17.33
N LYS A 53 -5.00 1.85 -17.53
CA LYS A 53 -6.47 1.66 -17.57
C LYS A 53 -6.91 0.73 -18.71
N GLN A 54 -6.33 0.89 -19.91
CA GLN A 54 -6.66 0.04 -21.05
C GLN A 54 -6.22 -1.41 -20.84
N LEU A 55 -5.04 -1.64 -20.26
CA LEU A 55 -4.57 -2.99 -19.89
C LEU A 55 -5.50 -3.64 -18.87
N ALA A 56 -5.95 -2.89 -17.86
CA ALA A 56 -6.91 -3.40 -16.88
C ALA A 56 -8.20 -3.90 -17.55
N ALA A 57 -8.77 -3.13 -18.48
CA ALA A 57 -9.96 -3.54 -19.23
C ALA A 57 -9.71 -4.81 -20.07
N ILE A 58 -8.54 -4.93 -20.74
CA ILE A 58 -8.17 -6.14 -21.50
C ILE A 58 -8.05 -7.36 -20.57
N TRP A 59 -7.53 -7.16 -19.35
CA TRP A 59 -7.47 -8.21 -18.35
C TRP A 59 -8.84 -8.56 -17.76
N GLU A 60 -9.85 -7.71 -17.90
CA GLU A 60 -11.22 -8.02 -17.48
C GLU A 60 -12.02 -8.79 -18.53
N THR A 61 -11.81 -8.53 -19.83
CA THR A 61 -12.64 -9.10 -20.92
C THR A 61 -12.18 -10.46 -21.44
N ASN A 62 -10.95 -10.90 -21.14
CA ASN A 62 -10.41 -12.19 -21.61
C ASN A 62 -10.89 -13.40 -20.75
N ASP A 63 -12.22 -13.52 -20.63
CA ASP A 63 -13.04 -14.34 -19.72
C ASP A 63 -12.92 -15.88 -19.87
N GLY A 64 -11.86 -16.39 -20.52
CA GLY A 64 -11.69 -17.80 -20.86
C GLY A 64 -10.74 -18.60 -19.97
N LYS A 65 -10.09 -17.97 -18.98
CA LYS A 65 -9.17 -18.66 -18.06
C LYS A 65 -9.42 -18.21 -16.63
N VAL A 66 -9.55 -19.19 -15.74
CA VAL A 66 -9.93 -19.10 -14.30
C VAL A 66 -8.92 -18.31 -13.43
N GLU A 67 -7.96 -17.59 -14.02
CA GLU A 67 -6.92 -16.85 -13.29
C GLU A 67 -6.71 -15.46 -13.91
N LEU A 68 -7.60 -14.51 -13.61
CA LEU A 68 -7.39 -13.10 -13.97
C LEU A 68 -6.84 -12.32 -12.76
N GLN A 69 -5.60 -11.87 -12.89
CA GLN A 69 -4.76 -11.25 -11.85
C GLN A 69 -5.28 -9.88 -11.32
N ALA A 70 -5.99 -9.12 -12.15
CA ALA A 70 -6.53 -7.81 -11.77
C ALA A 70 -7.84 -7.93 -10.96
N ARG A 71 -8.77 -8.77 -11.41
CA ARG A 71 -9.94 -9.13 -10.59
C ARG A 71 -9.53 -9.88 -9.33
N SER A 72 -8.53 -10.75 -9.40
CA SER A 72 -8.08 -11.49 -8.21
C SER A 72 -7.57 -10.55 -7.13
N ARG A 73 -6.78 -9.52 -7.45
CA ARG A 73 -6.26 -8.58 -6.44
C ARG A 73 -7.33 -7.65 -5.87
N ILE A 74 -8.19 -7.08 -6.72
CA ILE A 74 -9.28 -6.17 -6.28
C ILE A 74 -10.27 -6.95 -5.42
N LYS A 75 -10.73 -8.11 -5.91
CA LYS A 75 -11.62 -8.99 -5.16
C LYS A 75 -10.99 -9.46 -3.87
N TRP A 76 -9.72 -9.89 -3.89
CA TRP A 76 -9.03 -10.35 -2.69
C TRP A 76 -8.96 -9.25 -1.62
N ALA A 77 -8.65 -8.02 -2.02
CA ALA A 77 -8.59 -6.89 -1.10
C ALA A 77 -9.98 -6.60 -0.51
N ILE A 78 -11.02 -6.48 -1.33
CA ILE A 78 -12.41 -6.27 -0.86
C ILE A 78 -12.86 -7.40 0.07
N ASP A 79 -12.62 -8.66 -0.31
CA ASP A 79 -12.97 -9.83 0.49
C ASP A 79 -12.26 -9.78 1.86
N TYR A 80 -10.96 -9.46 1.89
CA TYR A 80 -10.22 -9.40 3.15
C TYR A 80 -10.65 -8.22 4.02
N ILE A 81 -10.86 -7.03 3.44
CA ILE A 81 -11.39 -5.85 4.15
C ILE A 81 -12.74 -6.20 4.78
N THR A 82 -13.63 -6.84 4.01
CA THR A 82 -14.95 -7.27 4.48
C THR A 82 -14.85 -8.26 5.65
N LYS A 83 -14.00 -9.27 5.53
CA LYS A 83 -13.73 -10.23 6.61
C LYS A 83 -13.16 -9.56 7.86
N TYR A 84 -12.29 -8.57 7.64
CA TYR A 84 -11.60 -7.91 8.70
C TYR A 84 -12.53 -7.11 9.60
N PHE A 85 -13.37 -6.27 8.99
CA PHE A 85 -14.25 -5.34 9.69
C PHE A 85 -15.65 -5.92 9.98
N PHE A 86 -16.23 -6.72 9.08
CA PHE A 86 -17.66 -7.02 9.13
C PHE A 86 -18.02 -8.48 9.41
N THR A 87 -17.35 -9.46 8.77
CA THR A 87 -17.91 -10.83 8.74
C THR A 87 -17.19 -11.87 9.60
N GLU A 88 -15.88 -11.77 9.81
CA GLU A 88 -15.11 -12.79 10.55
C GLU A 88 -14.60 -12.31 11.91
N GLY A 89 -14.91 -11.06 12.30
CA GLY A 89 -14.50 -10.49 13.59
C GLY A 89 -12.97 -10.42 13.77
N ILE A 90 -12.20 -10.37 12.67
CA ILE A 90 -10.73 -10.44 12.73
C ILE A 90 -10.19 -9.23 13.50
N TYR A 91 -10.74 -8.03 13.32
CA TYR A 91 -10.28 -6.84 14.05
C TYR A 91 -10.33 -7.06 15.59
N LEU A 92 -11.44 -7.61 16.12
CA LEU A 92 -11.59 -7.93 17.54
C LEU A 92 -10.60 -9.01 17.99
N GLN A 93 -10.43 -10.07 17.20
CA GLN A 93 -9.48 -11.13 17.53
C GLN A 93 -8.04 -10.61 17.63
N LYS A 94 -7.65 -9.69 16.72
CA LYS A 94 -6.33 -9.03 16.77
C LYS A 94 -6.22 -8.08 17.96
N ARG A 95 -7.27 -7.32 18.29
CA ARG A 95 -7.32 -6.44 19.47
C ARG A 95 -7.03 -7.22 20.75
N GLN A 96 -7.78 -8.30 20.96
CA GLN A 96 -7.62 -9.16 22.13
C GLN A 96 -6.23 -9.81 22.19
N ARG A 97 -5.67 -10.21 21.03
CA ARG A 97 -4.31 -10.75 20.98
C ARG A 97 -3.27 -9.71 21.39
N GLU A 98 -3.39 -8.49 20.90
CA GLU A 98 -2.46 -7.40 21.22
C GLU A 98 -2.56 -7.01 22.70
N GLN A 99 -3.76 -6.97 23.27
CA GLN A 99 -3.97 -6.75 24.71
C GLN A 99 -3.28 -7.82 25.55
N ARG A 100 -3.45 -9.11 25.23
CA ARG A 100 -2.75 -10.20 25.93
C ARG A 100 -1.24 -10.11 25.83
N LEU A 101 -0.70 -9.74 24.67
CA LEU A 101 0.75 -9.54 24.50
C LEU A 101 1.24 -8.38 25.37
N LEU A 102 0.51 -7.27 25.40
CA LEU A 102 0.84 -6.11 26.20
C LEU A 102 0.83 -6.43 27.71
N GLU A 103 -0.17 -7.18 28.18
CA GLU A 103 -0.25 -7.68 29.55
C GLU A 103 0.95 -8.57 29.90
N SER A 104 1.31 -9.52 29.02
CA SER A 104 2.49 -10.38 29.20
C SER A 104 3.78 -9.57 29.30
N TYR A 105 4.00 -8.64 28.38
CA TYR A 105 5.22 -7.82 28.36
C TYR A 105 5.31 -6.87 29.56
N ARG A 106 4.18 -6.40 30.09
CA ARG A 106 4.14 -5.63 31.34
C ARG A 106 4.48 -6.50 32.55
N ALA A 107 3.88 -7.69 32.65
CA ALA A 107 4.15 -8.62 33.74
C ALA A 107 5.63 -9.06 33.79
N GLU A 108 6.28 -9.17 32.63
CA GLU A 108 7.71 -9.50 32.50
C GLU A 108 8.64 -8.27 32.67
N GLY A 109 8.10 -7.08 32.92
CA GLY A 109 8.88 -5.84 33.02
C GLY A 109 9.56 -5.42 31.71
N LYS A 110 9.09 -5.91 30.56
CA LYS A 110 9.63 -5.59 29.23
C LYS A 110 9.05 -4.30 28.66
N LEU A 111 7.83 -3.95 29.05
CA LEU A 111 7.16 -2.70 28.71
C LEU A 111 6.57 -2.07 29.97
N GLY A 112 6.61 -0.74 30.04
CA GLY A 112 5.96 0.03 31.10
C GLY A 112 4.46 0.21 30.88
N GLU A 113 3.89 1.23 31.52
CA GLU A 113 2.57 1.72 31.13
C GLU A 113 2.61 2.28 29.71
N VAL A 114 1.62 1.89 28.90
CA VAL A 114 1.58 2.22 27.48
C VAL A 114 0.18 2.65 27.12
N GLN A 115 0.05 3.75 26.39
CA GLN A 115 -1.24 4.23 25.93
C GLN A 115 -1.75 3.35 24.80
N CYS A 116 -2.91 2.74 25.00
CA CYS A 116 -3.63 2.05 23.92
C CYS A 116 -4.58 3.01 23.21
N ARG A 117 -4.61 2.94 21.88
CA ARG A 117 -5.63 3.59 21.06
C ARG A 117 -6.43 2.50 20.35
N LEU A 118 -7.74 2.55 20.53
CA LEU A 118 -8.68 1.60 19.94
C LEU A 118 -9.61 2.39 19.01
N MET A 119 -10.00 1.76 17.91
CA MET A 119 -11.19 2.18 17.18
C MET A 119 -12.41 1.83 18.03
N GLU A 120 -13.48 2.60 17.95
CA GLU A 120 -14.75 2.28 18.61
C GLU A 120 -15.36 1.02 17.95
N GLU A 121 -16.20 1.24 16.94
CA GLU A 121 -16.75 0.21 16.07
C GLU A 121 -16.49 0.61 14.61
N PRO A 122 -16.30 -0.36 13.69
CA PRO A 122 -16.21 -0.07 12.27
C PRO A 122 -17.51 0.58 11.77
N PRO A 123 -17.45 1.68 10.99
CA PRO A 123 -18.63 2.26 10.38
C PRO A 123 -19.24 1.34 9.30
N ASP A 124 -20.51 1.54 8.98
CA ASP A 124 -21.20 0.79 7.90
C ASP A 124 -20.53 0.95 6.52
N ARG A 125 -19.87 2.10 6.32
CA ARG A 125 -19.05 2.42 5.15
C ARG A 125 -17.67 2.87 5.62
N LEU A 126 -16.64 2.16 5.18
CA LEU A 126 -15.25 2.43 5.54
C LEU A 126 -14.68 3.54 4.65
N HIS A 127 -14.02 4.53 5.23
CA HIS A 127 -13.15 5.45 4.52
C HIS A 127 -11.90 4.70 4.08
N VAL A 128 -11.74 4.57 2.77
CA VAL A 128 -10.62 3.87 2.14
C VAL A 128 -9.80 4.86 1.32
N LEU A 129 -8.50 4.89 1.54
CA LEU A 129 -7.55 5.59 0.67
C LEU A 129 -6.90 4.58 -0.28
N ASP A 130 -7.13 4.72 -1.59
CA ASP A 130 -6.45 3.91 -2.62
C ASP A 130 -5.37 4.76 -3.29
N VAL A 131 -4.09 4.44 -3.03
CA VAL A 131 -2.95 5.26 -3.50
C VAL A 131 -2.27 4.58 -4.70
N GLY A 132 -2.07 5.35 -5.77
CA GLY A 132 -1.68 4.81 -7.08
C GLY A 132 -2.85 4.10 -7.78
N SER A 133 -4.05 4.63 -7.58
CA SER A 133 -5.31 4.01 -8.00
C SER A 133 -5.47 3.95 -9.52
N CYS A 134 -4.91 4.93 -10.23
CA CYS A 134 -5.03 5.20 -11.66
C CYS A 134 -6.47 5.44 -12.17
N PHE A 135 -7.42 4.54 -11.87
CA PHE A 135 -8.79 4.53 -12.41
C PHE A 135 -9.86 4.07 -11.40
N ASN A 136 -9.60 4.16 -10.09
CA ASN A 136 -10.54 3.87 -9.00
C ASN A 136 -11.25 2.50 -9.08
N PRO A 137 -10.50 1.38 -9.12
CA PRO A 137 -11.09 0.04 -9.25
C PRO A 137 -11.99 -0.38 -8.08
N PHE A 138 -11.85 0.27 -6.91
CA PHE A 138 -12.60 -0.07 -5.69
C PHE A 138 -13.92 0.69 -5.53
N SER A 139 -14.21 1.68 -6.38
CA SER A 139 -15.41 2.53 -6.34
C SER A 139 -16.75 1.77 -6.33
N SER A 140 -16.79 0.59 -6.93
CA SER A 140 -18.00 -0.24 -7.02
C SER A 140 -18.33 -1.04 -5.74
N ALA A 141 -17.44 -1.03 -4.75
CA ALA A 141 -17.64 -1.78 -3.51
C ALA A 141 -18.62 -1.04 -2.57
N PRO A 142 -19.79 -1.61 -2.23
CA PRO A 142 -20.86 -0.88 -1.55
C PRO A 142 -20.52 -0.40 -0.13
N HIS A 143 -19.63 -1.12 0.56
CA HIS A 143 -19.20 -0.79 1.93
C HIS A 143 -17.95 0.08 2.00
N LEU A 144 -17.42 0.54 0.85
CA LEU A 144 -16.22 1.36 0.79
C LEU A 144 -16.57 2.77 0.30
N GLU A 145 -16.07 3.76 1.00
CA GLU A 145 -16.03 5.15 0.58
C GLU A 145 -14.59 5.48 0.18
N VAL A 146 -14.32 5.40 -1.12
CA VAL A 146 -12.96 5.41 -1.65
C VAL A 146 -12.54 6.84 -2.00
N THR A 147 -11.50 7.34 -1.32
CA THR A 147 -10.65 8.42 -1.82
C THR A 147 -9.55 7.81 -2.67
N ALA A 148 -9.61 7.98 -3.99
CA ALA A 148 -8.61 7.46 -4.91
C ALA A 148 -7.58 8.56 -5.25
N LEU A 149 -6.29 8.24 -5.12
CA LEU A 149 -5.17 9.14 -5.45
C LEU A 149 -4.28 8.53 -6.54
N ASP A 150 -3.81 9.36 -7.47
CA ASP A 150 -2.76 8.97 -8.41
C ASP A 150 -1.88 10.18 -8.80
N LEU A 151 -0.63 9.92 -9.18
CA LEU A 151 0.26 10.95 -9.71
C LEU A 151 -0.29 11.56 -11.02
N CYS A 152 -0.90 10.72 -11.86
CA CYS A 152 -1.52 11.12 -13.11
C CYS A 152 -2.81 10.32 -13.34
N PRO A 153 -3.95 10.81 -12.84
CA PRO A 153 -5.25 10.14 -12.96
C PRO A 153 -5.63 9.79 -14.41
N ALA A 154 -6.18 8.58 -14.62
CA ALA A 154 -6.77 8.17 -15.90
C ALA A 154 -8.29 8.42 -15.96
N THR A 155 -8.90 8.82 -14.84
CA THR A 155 -10.32 9.17 -14.71
C THR A 155 -10.51 10.36 -13.76
N GLU A 156 -11.62 11.07 -13.92
CA GLU A 156 -11.91 12.30 -13.17
C GLU A 156 -12.24 12.04 -11.69
N ASP A 157 -12.63 10.82 -11.33
CA ASP A 157 -12.95 10.40 -9.97
C ASP A 157 -11.71 9.96 -9.16
N VAL A 158 -10.51 10.13 -9.72
CA VAL A 158 -9.23 9.93 -9.03
C VAL A 158 -8.55 11.28 -8.87
N LEU A 159 -8.23 11.65 -7.64
CA LEU A 159 -7.57 12.91 -7.34
C LEU A 159 -6.08 12.83 -7.71
N GLN A 160 -5.56 13.91 -8.29
CA GLN A 160 -4.13 14.02 -8.57
C GLN A 160 -3.36 14.25 -7.27
N ALA A 161 -2.28 13.49 -7.02
CA ALA A 161 -1.40 13.67 -5.87
C ALA A 161 -0.01 13.03 -6.10
N ASP A 162 1.07 13.74 -5.74
CA ASP A 162 2.36 13.10 -5.50
C ASP A 162 2.40 12.66 -4.03
N PHE A 163 2.09 11.39 -3.78
CA PHE A 163 1.92 10.89 -2.40
C PHE A 163 3.13 11.17 -1.51
N LEU A 164 4.37 11.14 -2.03
CA LEU A 164 5.58 11.45 -1.26
C LEU A 164 5.67 12.91 -0.79
N LYS A 165 4.87 13.81 -1.38
CA LYS A 165 4.81 15.25 -1.06
C LYS A 165 3.50 15.67 -0.38
N VAL A 166 2.62 14.73 -0.05
CA VAL A 166 1.37 15.02 0.66
C VAL A 166 1.65 15.12 2.16
N ASP A 167 1.22 16.24 2.75
CA ASP A 167 1.26 16.44 4.19
C ASP A 167 0.08 15.74 4.87
N VAL A 168 0.34 15.05 5.97
CA VAL A 168 -0.70 14.41 6.79
C VAL A 168 -0.99 15.32 7.98
N VAL A 169 -2.18 15.92 8.01
CA VAL A 169 -2.51 17.02 8.93
C VAL A 169 -3.70 16.65 9.81
N PRO A 170 -3.60 16.82 11.15
CA PRO A 170 -4.73 16.59 12.05
C PRO A 170 -5.78 17.71 11.93
N GLY A 171 -7.04 17.36 12.15
CA GLY A 171 -8.14 18.32 12.30
C GLY A 171 -8.79 18.78 11.00
N ILE A 172 -8.30 18.36 9.83
CA ILE A 172 -9.04 18.47 8.57
C ILE A 172 -9.92 17.23 8.38
N GLY A 173 -11.08 17.39 7.74
CA GLY A 173 -12.06 16.32 7.54
C GLY A 173 -12.04 15.68 6.16
N GLU A 174 -11.39 16.33 5.19
CA GLU A 174 -11.35 15.94 3.78
C GLU A 174 -10.00 16.30 3.15
N PRO A 175 -9.62 15.69 2.01
CA PRO A 175 -8.45 16.08 1.25
C PRO A 175 -8.51 17.55 0.83
N GLU A 176 -7.40 18.28 1.02
CA GLU A 176 -7.30 19.67 0.55
C GLU A 176 -6.37 19.76 -0.67
N LEU A 177 -6.86 20.47 -1.69
CA LEU A 177 -6.19 20.61 -2.97
C LEU A 177 -5.52 21.98 -3.09
N GLU A 178 -4.37 22.00 -3.75
CA GLU A 178 -3.67 23.19 -4.22
C GLU A 178 -3.41 23.02 -5.72
N GLU A 179 -3.82 23.99 -6.53
CA GLU A 179 -3.68 23.95 -8.00
C GLU A 179 -4.24 22.66 -8.65
N GLY A 180 -5.30 22.10 -8.07
CA GLY A 180 -5.95 20.87 -8.57
C GLY A 180 -5.28 19.56 -8.14
N SER A 181 -4.25 19.61 -7.32
CA SER A 181 -3.56 18.43 -6.76
C SER A 181 -3.68 18.39 -5.24
N VAL A 182 -3.90 17.21 -4.66
CA VAL A 182 -3.98 17.03 -3.21
C VAL A 182 -2.63 17.35 -2.58
N ARG A 183 -2.66 18.23 -1.58
CA ARG A 183 -1.49 18.59 -0.78
C ARG A 183 -1.59 18.17 0.66
N ARG A 184 -2.80 18.13 1.21
CA ARG A 184 -3.03 17.73 2.60
C ARG A 184 -4.09 16.64 2.67
N LEU A 185 -3.82 15.65 3.51
CA LEU A 185 -4.76 14.58 3.85
C LEU A 185 -5.01 14.54 5.37
N PRO A 186 -6.22 14.13 5.78
CA PRO A 186 -6.60 14.07 7.19
C PRO A 186 -5.83 12.97 7.92
N ALA A 187 -5.14 13.34 9.01
CA ALA A 187 -4.47 12.39 9.89
C ALA A 187 -5.48 11.55 10.69
N ASN A 188 -5.19 10.26 10.89
CA ASN A 188 -6.05 9.30 11.60
C ASN A 188 -7.51 9.34 11.11
N HIS A 189 -7.72 9.18 9.82
CA HIS A 189 -9.03 9.30 9.19
C HIS A 189 -9.50 8.01 8.53
N TYR A 190 -8.59 7.27 7.91
CA TYR A 190 -8.96 6.12 7.09
C TYR A 190 -8.97 4.82 7.91
N GLU A 191 -10.01 3.99 7.78
CA GLU A 191 -9.99 2.62 8.30
C GLU A 191 -9.09 1.72 7.43
N CYS A 192 -8.94 2.05 6.15
CA CYS A 192 -8.08 1.30 5.24
C CYS A 192 -7.25 2.19 4.30
N VAL A 193 -5.99 1.84 4.13
CA VAL A 193 -5.12 2.36 3.06
C VAL A 193 -4.72 1.20 2.17
N ILE A 194 -4.80 1.36 0.86
CA ILE A 194 -4.48 0.32 -0.13
C ILE A 194 -3.30 0.80 -0.99
N PHE A 195 -2.24 -0.01 -1.02
CA PHE A 195 -1.15 0.08 -1.99
C PHE A 195 -1.20 -1.16 -2.89
N SER A 196 -1.81 -1.02 -4.06
CA SER A 196 -1.87 -2.08 -5.07
C SER A 196 -0.81 -1.87 -6.14
N LEU A 197 0.33 -2.56 -6.01
CA LEU A 197 1.52 -2.44 -6.87
C LEU A 197 2.21 -1.05 -6.84
N LEU A 198 1.85 -0.22 -5.87
CA LEU A 198 2.42 1.13 -5.70
C LEU A 198 3.91 1.08 -5.35
N LEU A 199 4.30 0.17 -4.45
CA LEU A 199 5.66 0.16 -3.90
C LEU A 199 6.70 -0.16 -4.97
N GLU A 200 6.35 -0.93 -6.00
CA GLU A 200 7.23 -1.25 -7.13
C GLU A 200 7.41 -0.10 -8.12
N TYR A 201 6.56 0.93 -8.01
CA TYR A 201 6.71 2.17 -8.75
C TYR A 201 7.74 3.10 -8.10
N MET A 202 7.90 3.01 -6.78
CA MET A 202 8.75 3.91 -6.01
C MET A 202 10.25 3.61 -6.25
N PRO A 203 11.09 4.64 -6.48
CA PRO A 203 12.45 4.41 -6.96
C PRO A 203 13.41 3.82 -5.92
N SER A 204 13.14 3.96 -4.62
CA SER A 204 14.04 3.50 -3.54
C SER A 204 13.30 2.82 -2.39
N ALA A 205 14.03 2.06 -1.59
CA ALA A 205 13.50 1.38 -0.41
C ALA A 205 13.08 2.37 0.68
N GLU A 206 13.77 3.50 0.76
CA GLU A 206 13.51 4.62 1.66
C GLU A 206 12.20 5.31 1.29
N GLN A 207 11.96 5.60 0.01
CA GLN A 207 10.68 6.18 -0.43
C GLN A 207 9.50 5.21 -0.26
N ARG A 208 9.72 3.90 -0.42
CA ARG A 208 8.70 2.90 -0.08
C ARG A 208 8.38 2.89 1.41
N LEU A 209 9.39 2.99 2.27
CA LEU A 209 9.18 3.12 3.71
C LEU A 209 8.46 4.43 4.04
N GLN A 210 8.80 5.53 3.38
CA GLN A 210 8.12 6.82 3.53
C GLN A 210 6.62 6.72 3.19
N CYS A 211 6.26 6.01 2.11
CA CYS A 211 4.85 5.75 1.79
C CYS A 211 4.15 5.00 2.94
N CYS A 212 4.80 3.99 3.52
CA CYS A 212 4.26 3.23 4.65
C CYS A 212 4.15 4.06 5.93
N LEU A 213 5.08 4.99 6.18
CA LEU A 213 5.01 5.95 7.28
C LEU A 213 3.81 6.90 7.13
N GLN A 214 3.62 7.48 5.94
CA GLN A 214 2.45 8.31 5.66
C GLN A 214 1.15 7.51 5.82
N ALA A 215 1.09 6.27 5.32
CA ALA A 215 -0.05 5.39 5.54
C ALA A 215 -0.33 5.14 7.03
N TYR A 216 0.70 4.96 7.85
CA TYR A 216 0.54 4.84 9.30
C TYR A 216 -0.10 6.09 9.91
N ASP A 217 0.30 7.30 9.50
CA ASP A 217 -0.25 8.55 10.02
C ASP A 217 -1.69 8.81 9.54
N LEU A 218 -2.04 8.32 8.34
CA LEU A 218 -3.37 8.42 7.75
C LEU A 218 -4.39 7.45 8.37
N LEU A 219 -3.93 6.26 8.80
CA LEU A 219 -4.80 5.22 9.36
C LEU A 219 -5.35 5.61 10.74
N LEU A 220 -6.62 5.32 10.99
CA LEU A 220 -7.17 5.25 12.33
C LEU A 220 -6.48 4.15 13.15
N PRO A 221 -6.49 4.24 14.50
CA PRO A 221 -6.10 3.11 15.34
C PRO A 221 -6.80 1.84 14.88
N GLU A 222 -6.08 0.71 14.85
CA GLU A 222 -6.61 -0.58 14.41
C GLU A 222 -7.02 -0.71 12.93
N GLY A 223 -6.95 0.37 12.15
CA GLY A 223 -7.10 0.36 10.70
C GLY A 223 -6.01 -0.46 10.00
N ILE A 224 -6.22 -0.76 8.71
CA ILE A 224 -5.37 -1.68 7.96
C ILE A 224 -4.73 -1.07 6.71
N LEU A 225 -3.43 -1.30 6.56
CA LEU A 225 -2.69 -1.13 5.32
C LEU A 225 -2.72 -2.44 4.52
N VAL A 226 -3.33 -2.41 3.35
CA VAL A 226 -3.33 -3.50 2.37
C VAL A 226 -2.18 -3.28 1.39
N LEU A 227 -1.26 -4.24 1.30
CA LEU A 227 -0.14 -4.23 0.37
C LEU A 227 -0.29 -5.39 -0.61
N ILE A 228 -0.34 -5.08 -1.90
CA ILE A 228 -0.27 -6.07 -2.98
C ILE A 228 0.97 -5.76 -3.81
N THR A 229 1.83 -6.75 -3.99
CA THR A 229 3.13 -6.64 -4.69
C THR A 229 3.27 -7.78 -5.71
N PRO A 230 3.95 -7.58 -6.86
CA PRO A 230 4.25 -8.66 -7.79
C PRO A 230 5.05 -9.77 -7.12
N ASP A 231 4.73 -11.00 -7.48
CA ASP A 231 5.48 -12.19 -7.08
C ASP A 231 5.82 -12.99 -8.34
N SER A 232 7.06 -12.85 -8.80
CA SER A 232 7.53 -13.42 -10.07
C SER A 232 8.40 -14.67 -9.90
N GLN A 233 8.57 -15.17 -8.67
CA GLN A 233 9.62 -16.16 -8.36
C GLN A 233 9.06 -17.38 -7.62
N HIS A 234 9.82 -18.47 -7.68
CA HIS A 234 9.56 -19.68 -6.90
C HIS A 234 9.33 -19.37 -5.42
N VAL A 235 8.46 -20.16 -4.78
CA VAL A 235 8.16 -20.06 -3.35
C VAL A 235 9.46 -20.05 -2.54
N GLY A 236 9.60 -19.07 -1.64
CA GLY A 236 10.74 -18.97 -0.72
C GLY A 236 11.87 -18.04 -1.15
N LYS A 237 12.04 -17.70 -2.44
CA LYS A 237 13.19 -16.89 -2.88
C LYS A 237 13.22 -15.49 -2.24
N ASN A 238 12.07 -14.84 -2.17
CA ASN A 238 11.93 -13.49 -1.61
C ASN A 238 11.48 -13.52 -0.13
N ALA A 239 11.57 -14.68 0.55
CA ALA A 239 11.10 -14.80 1.93
C ALA A 239 11.85 -13.88 2.90
N HIS A 240 13.15 -13.66 2.67
CA HIS A 240 13.95 -12.73 3.46
C HIS A 240 13.45 -11.28 3.32
N LEU A 241 13.09 -10.84 2.12
CA LEU A 241 12.46 -9.53 1.90
C LEU A 241 11.14 -9.41 2.66
N MET A 242 10.27 -10.42 2.57
CA MET A 242 8.98 -10.41 3.27
C MET A 242 9.13 -10.44 4.80
N LYS A 243 10.19 -11.07 5.32
CA LYS A 243 10.56 -10.97 6.74
C LYS A 243 11.03 -9.56 7.09
N ASN A 244 11.87 -8.94 6.26
CA ASN A 244 12.35 -7.58 6.47
C ASN A 244 11.22 -6.54 6.42
N TRP A 245 10.25 -6.71 5.53
CA TRP A 245 9.05 -5.86 5.47
C TRP A 245 8.25 -5.98 6.76
N ARG A 246 8.02 -7.21 7.24
CA ARG A 246 7.32 -7.44 8.51
C ARG A 246 8.04 -6.77 9.68
N TYR A 247 9.36 -6.84 9.71
CA TYR A 247 10.17 -6.16 10.72
C TYR A 247 10.04 -4.62 10.60
N SER A 248 10.33 -4.06 9.44
CA SER A 248 10.31 -2.61 9.18
C SER A 248 8.95 -1.98 9.47
N LEU A 249 7.87 -2.64 9.03
CA LEU A 249 6.52 -2.16 9.29
C LEU A 249 6.14 -2.24 10.78
N ALA A 250 6.56 -3.30 11.48
CA ALA A 250 6.34 -3.40 12.92
C ALA A 250 7.09 -2.31 13.71
N ARG A 251 8.27 -1.88 13.26
CA ARG A 251 9.04 -0.78 13.86
C ARG A 251 8.33 0.58 13.78
N ILE A 252 7.53 0.80 12.75
CA ILE A 252 6.76 2.05 12.59
C ILE A 252 5.38 2.00 13.24
N GLY A 253 4.85 0.82 13.58
CA GLY A 253 3.53 0.69 14.22
C GLY A 253 2.56 -0.28 13.55
N LEU A 254 2.99 -0.99 12.50
CA LEU A 254 2.14 -1.80 11.65
C LEU A 254 2.43 -3.30 11.84
N LEU A 255 1.49 -4.05 12.42
CA LEU A 255 1.60 -5.49 12.67
C LEU A 255 0.90 -6.32 11.60
N ARG A 256 1.59 -7.30 11.02
CA ARG A 256 1.02 -8.15 9.97
C ARG A 256 -0.14 -9.01 10.49
N VAL A 257 -1.30 -8.92 9.84
CA VAL A 257 -2.49 -9.72 10.15
C VAL A 257 -2.76 -10.81 9.10
N ARG A 258 -2.32 -10.61 7.86
CA ARG A 258 -2.44 -11.57 6.75
C ARG A 258 -1.20 -11.55 5.84
N PHE A 259 -0.88 -12.71 5.30
CA PHE A 259 0.01 -12.91 4.18
C PHE A 259 -0.57 -14.05 3.33
N GLU A 260 -0.69 -13.84 2.03
CA GLU A 260 -1.21 -14.82 1.08
C GLU A 260 -0.49 -14.67 -0.25
N LYS A 261 -0.02 -15.78 -0.82
CA LYS A 261 0.61 -15.80 -2.13
C LYS A 261 -0.39 -16.32 -3.15
N LEU A 262 -0.70 -15.50 -4.15
CA LEU A 262 -1.42 -15.87 -5.35
C LEU A 262 -0.40 -16.12 -6.48
N PRO A 263 -0.79 -16.69 -7.65
CA PRO A 263 0.15 -17.14 -8.68
C PRO A 263 1.19 -16.10 -9.14
N HIS A 264 0.86 -14.80 -9.10
CA HIS A 264 1.71 -13.73 -9.61
C HIS A 264 1.84 -12.52 -8.68
N ILE A 265 1.23 -12.59 -7.50
CA ILE A 265 1.21 -11.49 -6.53
C ILE A 265 1.26 -12.04 -5.12
N SER A 266 1.93 -11.30 -4.24
CA SER A 266 1.86 -11.49 -2.80
C SER A 266 0.94 -10.42 -2.21
N CYS A 267 0.00 -10.86 -1.39
CA CYS A 267 -1.02 -10.03 -0.79
C CYS A 267 -0.84 -10.04 0.73
N MET A 268 -0.73 -8.85 1.32
CA MET A 268 -0.41 -8.68 2.73
C MET A 268 -1.31 -7.64 3.34
N VAL A 269 -1.67 -7.84 4.61
CA VAL A 269 -2.39 -6.84 5.38
C VAL A 269 -1.68 -6.61 6.70
N PHE A 270 -1.48 -5.35 7.02
CA PHE A 270 -0.89 -4.87 8.26
C PHE A 270 -1.88 -3.98 8.98
N ARG A 271 -2.06 -4.21 10.28
CA ARG A 271 -2.89 -3.38 11.15
C ARG A 271 -2.03 -2.31 11.82
N LYS A 272 -2.55 -1.09 11.98
CA LYS A 272 -2.05 -0.10 12.96
C LYS A 272 -2.28 -0.62 14.37
N ALA A 273 -1.19 -1.00 15.04
CA ALA A 273 -1.23 -1.63 16.35
C ALA A 273 -1.90 -0.70 17.39
N ILE A 274 -2.50 -1.29 18.43
CA ILE A 274 -3.13 -0.54 19.52
C ILE A 274 -2.11 0.33 20.28
N SER A 275 -0.82 0.02 20.19
CA SER A 275 0.31 0.80 20.71
C SER A 275 1.51 0.62 19.81
N ARG A 276 2.25 1.72 19.57
CA ARG A 276 3.48 1.69 18.77
C ARG A 276 4.62 1.00 19.51
N GLU A 277 4.70 1.18 20.82
CA GLU A 277 5.69 0.55 21.69
C GLU A 277 5.51 -0.98 21.71
N LEU A 278 4.24 -1.46 21.71
CA LEU A 278 3.94 -2.87 21.57
C LEU A 278 4.51 -3.45 20.27
N SER A 279 4.27 -2.80 19.13
CA SER A 279 4.75 -3.29 17.84
C SER A 279 6.27 -3.20 17.70
N GLN A 280 6.88 -2.14 18.25
CA GLN A 280 8.33 -1.96 18.28
C GLN A 280 9.02 -3.00 19.16
N HIS A 281 8.43 -3.32 20.32
CA HIS A 281 8.94 -4.39 21.16
C HIS A 281 8.80 -5.75 20.49
N TRP A 282 7.63 -6.02 19.89
CA TRP A 282 7.42 -7.21 19.07
C TRP A 282 8.50 -7.33 17.97
N ALA A 283 8.80 -6.25 17.25
CA ALA A 283 9.83 -6.22 16.22
C ALA A 283 11.23 -6.50 16.79
N SER A 284 11.55 -5.97 17.98
CA SER A 284 12.84 -6.17 18.63
C SER A 284 13.10 -7.65 18.99
N ILE A 285 12.07 -8.36 19.47
CA ILE A 285 12.14 -9.80 19.79
C ILE A 285 12.36 -10.64 18.52
N HIS A 286 11.80 -10.21 17.39
CA HIS A 286 11.82 -10.95 16.13
C HIS A 286 12.88 -10.43 15.15
N ARG A 287 13.81 -9.61 15.62
CA ARG A 287 14.93 -9.13 14.81
C ARG A 287 15.89 -10.28 14.52
N GLU A 288 16.13 -10.56 13.25
CA GLU A 288 17.15 -11.49 12.78
C GLU A 288 18.38 -10.70 12.28
N GLU A 289 19.53 -11.35 12.21
CA GLU A 289 20.74 -10.75 11.62
C GLU A 289 20.49 -10.35 10.16
N GLY A 290 21.02 -9.20 9.75
CA GLY A 290 20.83 -8.65 8.41
C GLY A 290 19.51 -7.89 8.19
N MET A 291 18.60 -7.84 9.16
CA MET A 291 17.40 -7.01 9.05
C MET A 291 17.72 -5.51 9.23
N CYS A 292 17.16 -4.69 8.33
CA CYS A 292 17.25 -3.22 8.33
C CYS A 292 15.85 -2.60 8.18
N GLU A 293 15.70 -1.35 8.61
CA GLU A 293 14.43 -0.60 8.50
C GLU A 293 14.25 -0.05 7.07
N GLU A 294 13.98 -0.95 6.12
CA GLU A 294 13.85 -0.65 4.69
C GLU A 294 12.82 -1.57 4.03
N ILE A 295 12.09 -1.06 3.05
CA ILE A 295 11.12 -1.84 2.26
C ILE A 295 11.76 -2.19 0.92
N ARG A 296 12.63 -3.20 0.88
CA ARG A 296 13.33 -3.65 -0.35
C ARG A 296 12.50 -4.57 -1.25
N ILE A 297 12.68 -4.48 -2.56
CA ILE A 297 12.03 -5.33 -3.57
C ILE A 297 13.12 -6.08 -4.34
N PRO A 298 12.78 -7.19 -5.02
CA PRO A 298 13.77 -7.97 -5.77
C PRO A 298 14.58 -7.15 -6.80
N GLN A 299 14.01 -6.06 -7.31
CA GLN A 299 14.63 -5.17 -8.30
C GLN A 299 15.74 -4.29 -7.72
N ASP A 300 15.87 -4.18 -6.40
CA ASP A 300 16.91 -3.35 -5.77
C ASP A 300 18.30 -3.98 -5.87
N ASP A 301 18.34 -5.30 -5.90
CA ASP A 301 19.58 -6.08 -5.99
C ASP A 301 19.96 -6.36 -7.46
N SER A 302 19.34 -5.65 -8.43
CA SER A 302 19.42 -5.89 -9.90
C SER A 302 20.20 -4.85 -10.71
#